data_AF-A0A0A9DNQ9-F1
#
_entry.id   AF-A0A0A9DNQ9-F1
#
_cell.length_a   1.000
_cell.length_b   1.000
_cell.length_c   1.000
_cell.angle_alpha   90.00
_cell.angle_beta   90.00
_cell.angle_gamma   90.00
#
_symmetry.space_group_name_H-M   'P 1'
#
loop_
_entity.id
_entity.type
_entity.pdbx_description
1 polymer ?
#
loop_
_entity_poly.entity_id
_entity_poly.type
_entity_poly.pdbx_seq_one_letter_code
_entity_poly.pdbx_strand_id
1 'polypeptide(L)'
;MKLDAMFALANFAVKGCQRTGGCFGSLHAPCIQKNIMEYFSKNDAASDNSYCTQPQKSSPFLQADIKVFLQSNSFTKFIPRAVTRIMHGISSPAFPSATWSKNHFWGRYMEVDFPLVMEAAKAELVKLVGKGE
;
A
#
# COMPACT_ATOMS: atom_id res chain seq x y z
N MET A 1 0.77 -14.91 8.86
CA MET A 1 0.55 -13.67 8.08
C MET A 1 -0.95 -13.37 8.04
N LYS A 2 -1.43 -12.11 8.05
CA LYS A 2 -2.89 -11.80 7.95
C LYS A 2 -3.51 -12.35 6.65
N LEU A 3 -2.70 -12.44 5.59
CA LEU A 3 -3.05 -13.07 4.32
C LEU A 3 -3.34 -14.57 4.45
N ASP A 4 -2.57 -15.31 5.25
CA ASP A 4 -2.84 -16.74 5.50
C ASP A 4 -4.14 -16.92 6.28
N ALA A 5 -4.42 -16.02 7.23
CA ALA A 5 -5.67 -16.01 7.99
C ALA A 5 -6.88 -15.70 7.08
N MET A 6 -6.76 -14.74 6.17
CA MET A 6 -7.80 -14.45 5.17
C MET A 6 -7.99 -15.60 4.17
N PHE A 7 -6.91 -16.23 3.73
CA PHE A 7 -6.95 -17.38 2.83
C PHE A 7 -7.59 -18.61 3.50
N ALA A 8 -7.27 -18.85 4.77
CA ALA A 8 -7.90 -19.90 5.58
C ALA A 8 -9.39 -19.61 5.81
N LEU A 9 -9.74 -18.35 6.11
CA LEU A 9 -11.13 -17.93 6.30
C LEU A 9 -11.97 -18.07 5.03
N ALA A 10 -11.42 -17.65 3.88
CA ALA A 10 -12.06 -17.80 2.58
C ALA A 10 -12.24 -19.29 2.21
N ASN A 11 -11.23 -20.12 2.45
CA ASN A 11 -11.36 -21.57 2.25
C ASN A 11 -12.39 -22.21 3.18
N PHE A 12 -12.46 -21.81 4.45
CA PHE A 12 -13.46 -22.31 5.38
C PHE A 12 -14.89 -21.88 4.97
N ALA A 13 -15.08 -20.64 4.54
CA ALA A 13 -16.37 -20.17 4.05
C ALA A 13 -16.84 -20.93 2.79
N VAL A 14 -15.92 -21.29 1.89
CA VAL A 14 -16.24 -21.98 0.63
C VAL A 14 -16.37 -23.50 0.82
N LYS A 15 -15.54 -24.12 1.65
CA LYS A 15 -15.43 -25.59 1.75
C LYS A 15 -15.90 -26.18 3.08
N GLY A 16 -15.88 -25.41 4.16
CA GLY A 16 -16.03 -25.89 5.54
C GLY A 16 -17.30 -25.44 6.25
N CYS A 17 -18.16 -24.63 5.64
CA CYS A 17 -19.44 -24.26 6.24
C CYS A 17 -20.39 -25.47 6.24
N GLN A 18 -20.27 -26.32 7.26
CA GLN A 18 -21.38 -27.16 7.70
C GLN A 18 -22.51 -26.18 8.05
N ARG A 19 -23.67 -26.35 7.41
CA ARG A 19 -24.86 -25.48 7.51
C ARG A 19 -25.47 -25.38 8.92
N THR A 20 -24.68 -25.64 9.96
CA THR A 20 -25.03 -25.58 11.37
C THR A 20 -24.94 -24.12 11.83
N GLY A 21 -26.09 -23.45 11.81
CA GLY A 21 -26.22 -22.04 12.23
C GLY A 21 -27.10 -21.18 11.35
N GLY A 22 -28.08 -21.74 10.65
CA GLY A 22 -29.07 -20.96 9.90
C GLY A 22 -28.58 -20.37 8.56
N CYS A 23 -27.45 -20.84 8.04
CA CYS A 23 -26.99 -20.45 6.71
C CYS A 23 -27.61 -21.38 5.64
N PHE A 24 -28.67 -20.89 4.98
CA PHE A 24 -29.29 -21.54 3.82
C PHE A 24 -29.01 -20.74 2.54
N GLY A 25 -28.38 -21.38 1.55
CA GLY A 25 -28.27 -20.88 0.19
C GLY A 25 -27.34 -19.67 -0.01
N SER A 26 -27.67 -18.82 -1.00
CA SER A 26 -26.88 -17.66 -1.45
C SER A 26 -26.79 -16.50 -0.46
N LEU A 27 -27.45 -16.59 0.71
CA LEU A 27 -27.38 -15.60 1.78
C LEU A 27 -26.20 -15.89 2.72
N HIS A 28 -24.98 -15.63 2.23
CA HIS A 28 -23.74 -15.63 3.02
C HIS A 28 -23.58 -14.38 3.93
N ALA A 29 -24.50 -13.43 3.87
CA ALA A 29 -24.42 -12.18 4.63
C ALA A 29 -24.28 -12.40 6.15
N PRO A 30 -25.01 -13.33 6.81
CA PRO A 30 -24.90 -13.52 8.26
C PRO A 30 -23.54 -14.09 8.70
N CYS A 31 -22.96 -15.02 7.94
CA CYS A 31 -21.65 -15.58 8.27
C CYS A 31 -20.51 -14.59 7.98
N ILE A 32 -20.63 -13.78 6.93
CA ILE A 32 -19.68 -12.68 6.66
C ILE A 32 -19.77 -11.64 7.78
N GLN A 33 -20.99 -11.22 8.14
CA GLN A 33 -21.22 -10.25 9.20
C GLN A 33 -20.67 -10.74 10.55
N LYS A 34 -20.88 -12.02 10.90
CA LYS A 34 -20.30 -12.63 12.10
C LYS A 34 -18.77 -12.57 12.08
N ASN A 35 -18.13 -12.92 10.97
CA ASN A 35 -16.67 -12.88 10.86
C ASN A 35 -16.10 -11.46 10.91
N ILE A 36 -16.79 -10.50 10.29
CA ILE A 36 -16.44 -9.07 10.37
C ILE A 36 -16.53 -8.61 11.84
N MET A 37 -17.63 -8.91 12.51
CA MET A 37 -17.83 -8.54 13.92
C MET A 37 -16.77 -9.18 14.81
N GLU A 38 -16.45 -10.45 14.62
CA GLU A 38 -15.42 -11.16 15.39
C GLU A 38 -14.02 -10.56 15.17
N TYR A 39 -13.66 -10.22 13.93
CA TYR A 39 -12.37 -9.58 13.61
C TYR A 39 -12.22 -8.23 14.33
N PHE A 40 -13.25 -7.39 14.30
CA PHE A 40 -13.21 -6.06 14.93
C PHE A 40 -13.46 -6.08 16.44
N SER A 41 -14.04 -7.16 16.97
CA SER A 41 -14.29 -7.35 18.41
C SER A 41 -13.14 -8.06 19.11
N LYS A 42 -12.19 -8.64 18.37
CA LYS A 42 -10.97 -9.22 18.93
C LYS A 42 -10.09 -8.09 19.43
N ASN A 43 -10.24 -7.78 20.71
CA ASN A 43 -9.52 -6.73 21.42
C ASN A 43 -8.00 -7.00 21.29
N ASP A 44 -7.27 -6.11 20.61
CA ASP A 44 -5.81 -6.16 20.40
C ASP A 44 -5.02 -5.87 21.70
N ALA A 45 -5.47 -6.38 22.85
CA ALA A 45 -4.80 -6.18 24.15
C ALA A 45 -3.72 -7.22 24.46
N ALA A 46 -3.46 -8.19 23.58
CA ALA A 46 -2.39 -9.17 23.78
C ALA A 46 -1.84 -9.73 22.46
N SER A 47 -1.05 -8.91 21.77
CA SER A 47 0.02 -9.38 20.88
C SER A 47 0.99 -8.23 20.72
N ASP A 48 1.79 -8.03 21.76
CA ASP A 48 3.08 -7.36 21.66
C ASP A 48 3.99 -8.22 20.78
N ASN A 49 3.82 -8.05 19.47
CA ASN A 49 4.90 -8.25 18.53
C ASN A 49 4.83 -7.07 17.57
N SER A 50 5.17 -5.93 18.14
CA SER A 50 5.50 -4.71 17.45
C SER A 50 6.68 -4.97 16.50
N TYR A 51 6.39 -5.49 15.30
CA TYR A 51 7.02 -4.89 14.13
C TYR A 51 6.39 -3.50 13.95
N CYS A 52 6.66 -2.63 14.92
CA CYS A 52 6.93 -1.25 14.61
C CYS A 52 8.17 -1.35 13.74
N THR A 53 7.98 -1.47 12.42
CA THR A 53 9.02 -1.08 11.48
C THR A 53 9.30 0.35 11.88
N GLN A 54 10.35 0.54 12.68
CA GLN A 54 10.86 1.83 13.07
C GLN A 54 10.75 2.70 11.82
N PRO A 55 10.11 3.88 11.86
CA PRO A 55 10.06 4.74 10.69
C PRO A 55 11.50 4.92 10.22
N GLN A 56 11.85 4.21 9.14
CA GLN A 56 13.20 4.18 8.62
C GLN A 56 13.46 5.64 8.27
N LYS A 57 14.45 6.22 8.96
CA LYS A 57 14.85 7.62 8.74
C LYS A 57 14.98 7.82 7.24
N SER A 58 14.39 8.91 6.75
CA SER A 58 14.44 9.25 5.33
C SER A 58 15.86 9.07 4.82
N SER A 59 16.04 8.16 3.84
CA SER A 59 17.34 7.94 3.23
C SER A 59 17.90 9.29 2.78
N PRO A 60 19.20 9.59 3.04
CA PRO A 60 19.80 10.85 2.61
C PRO A 60 19.72 11.04 1.08
N PHE A 61 19.51 9.96 0.33
CA PHE A 61 19.40 9.97 -1.12
C PHE A 61 17.97 10.14 -1.65
N LEU A 62 16.94 10.11 -0.78
CA LEU A 62 15.54 10.15 -1.21
C LEU A 62 15.22 11.35 -2.11
N GLN A 63 15.61 12.56 -1.71
CA GLN A 63 15.34 13.76 -2.51
C GLN A 63 16.14 13.76 -3.83
N ALA A 64 17.39 13.30 -3.80
CA ALA A 64 18.22 13.20 -5.00
C ALA A 64 17.64 12.18 -6.00
N ASP A 65 17.20 11.02 -5.51
CA ASP A 65 16.56 9.99 -6.32
C ASP A 65 15.23 10.47 -6.91
N ILE A 66 14.40 11.18 -6.12
CA ILE A 66 13.17 11.82 -6.61
C ILE A 66 13.50 12.80 -7.73
N LYS A 67 14.52 13.64 -7.56
CA LYS A 67 14.93 14.61 -8.58
C LYS A 67 15.37 13.91 -9.86
N VAL A 68 16.23 12.90 -9.78
CA VAL A 68 16.69 12.12 -10.95
C VAL A 68 15.51 11.41 -11.62
N PHE A 69 14.59 10.84 -10.85
CA PHE A 69 13.36 10.24 -11.37
C PHE A 69 12.54 11.24 -12.18
N LEU A 70 12.28 12.43 -11.62
CA LEU A 70 11.49 13.47 -12.28
C LEU A 70 12.18 13.99 -13.56
N GLN A 71 13.51 14.16 -13.52
CA GLN A 71 14.29 14.57 -14.69
C GLN A 71 14.27 13.52 -15.80
N SER A 72 14.38 12.23 -15.44
CA SER A 72 14.36 11.12 -16.40
C SER A 72 12.97 10.88 -17.00
N ASN A 73 11.92 11.41 -16.38
CA ASN A 73 10.53 11.28 -16.80
C ASN A 73 9.88 12.65 -17.04
N SER A 74 10.66 13.63 -17.52
CA SER A 74 10.23 15.03 -17.69
C SER A 74 9.06 15.22 -18.66
N PHE A 75 8.83 14.25 -19.55
CA PHE A 75 7.68 14.20 -20.45
C PHE A 75 6.35 13.93 -19.73
N THR A 76 6.38 13.46 -18.47
CA THR A 76 5.20 13.12 -17.68
C THR A 76 4.97 14.14 -16.57
N LYS A 77 3.75 14.66 -16.47
CA LYS A 77 3.34 15.53 -15.37
C LYS A 77 2.94 14.68 -14.17
N PHE A 78 3.73 14.73 -13.11
CA PHE A 78 3.45 14.00 -11.87
C PHE A 78 2.80 14.89 -10.81
N ILE A 79 1.97 14.26 -9.99
CA ILE A 79 1.56 14.78 -8.68
C ILE A 79 2.35 14.06 -7.57
N PRO A 80 2.53 14.65 -6.38
CA PRO A 80 3.34 14.05 -5.31
C PRO A 80 2.95 12.60 -5.00
N ARG A 81 1.64 12.34 -4.85
CA ARG A 81 1.10 11.00 -4.60
C ARG A 81 1.48 9.98 -5.67
N ALA A 82 1.56 10.37 -6.94
CA ALA A 82 1.93 9.46 -8.02
C ALA A 82 3.40 9.04 -7.91
N VAL A 83 4.29 10.01 -7.65
CA VAL A 83 5.72 9.75 -7.40
C VAL A 83 5.88 8.81 -6.21
N THR A 84 5.19 9.09 -5.10
CA THR A 84 5.22 8.25 -3.90
C THR A 84 4.78 6.82 -4.20
N ARG A 85 3.67 6.63 -4.92
CA ARG A 85 3.19 5.30 -5.29
C ARG A 85 4.20 4.53 -6.13
N ILE A 86 4.84 5.18 -7.10
CA ILE A 86 5.91 4.58 -7.91
C ILE A 86 7.07 4.15 -7.00
N MET A 87 7.54 5.03 -6.12
CA MET A 87 8.64 4.73 -5.19
C MET A 87 8.33 3.61 -4.20
N HIS A 88 7.05 3.41 -3.85
CA HIS A 88 6.55 2.28 -3.06
C HIS A 88 6.17 1.05 -3.89
N GLY A 89 6.26 1.11 -5.22
CA GLY A 89 5.91 -0.01 -6.09
C GLY A 89 4.41 -0.32 -6.14
N ILE A 90 3.55 0.68 -5.89
CA ILE A 90 2.09 0.53 -5.86
C ILE A 90 1.50 1.02 -7.18
N SER A 91 0.87 0.12 -7.94
CA SER A 91 0.20 0.48 -9.20
C SER A 91 -0.94 1.47 -9.03
N SER A 92 -1.21 2.29 -10.04
CA SER A 92 -2.40 3.13 -10.12
C SER A 92 -2.96 3.12 -11.54
N PRO A 93 -4.24 3.51 -11.75
CA PRO A 93 -4.82 3.54 -13.10
C PRO A 93 -4.01 4.40 -14.09
N ALA A 94 -3.49 5.55 -13.64
CA ALA A 94 -2.66 6.43 -14.47
C ALA A 94 -1.19 5.97 -14.60
N PHE A 95 -0.71 5.16 -13.65
CA PHE A 95 0.65 4.61 -13.62
C PHE A 95 0.61 3.10 -13.39
N PRO A 96 0.22 2.29 -14.40
CA PRO A 96 0.08 0.84 -14.25
C PRO A 96 1.42 0.14 -14.06
N SER A 97 1.46 -0.92 -13.26
CA SER A 97 2.69 -1.70 -13.04
C SER A 97 3.24 -2.30 -14.34
N ALA A 98 2.38 -2.71 -15.28
CA ALA A 98 2.79 -3.25 -16.57
C ALA A 98 3.75 -2.34 -17.35
N THR A 99 3.63 -1.02 -17.16
CA THR A 99 4.48 -0.02 -17.80
C THR A 99 5.57 0.49 -16.85
N TRP A 100 5.22 0.76 -15.59
CA TRP A 100 6.09 1.49 -14.66
C TRP A 100 6.97 0.62 -13.76
N SER A 101 6.70 -0.69 -13.63
CA SER A 101 7.51 -1.58 -12.78
C SER A 101 8.94 -1.80 -13.29
N LYS A 102 9.18 -1.50 -14.58
CA LYS A 102 10.51 -1.55 -15.20
C LYS A 102 11.38 -0.35 -14.82
N ASN A 103 10.80 0.69 -14.24
CA ASN A 103 11.54 1.86 -13.79
C ASN A 103 12.40 1.50 -12.56
N HIS A 104 13.68 1.91 -12.57
CA HIS A 104 14.63 1.64 -11.50
C HIS A 104 14.19 2.13 -10.11
N PHE A 105 13.33 3.14 -10.05
CA PHE A 105 12.82 3.69 -8.80
C PHE A 105 11.56 2.97 -8.28
N TRP A 106 11.02 2.00 -9.04
CA TRP A 106 9.83 1.26 -8.63
C TRP A 106 10.09 0.41 -7.38
N GLY A 107 9.38 0.70 -6.28
CA GLY A 107 9.51 -0.03 -5.02
C GLY A 107 10.81 0.21 -4.24
N ARG A 108 11.67 1.12 -4.70
CA ARG A 108 12.97 1.41 -4.06
C ARG A 108 12.85 1.93 -2.62
N TYR A 109 11.71 2.53 -2.28
CA TYR A 109 11.43 3.12 -0.98
C TYR A 109 10.24 2.46 -0.26
N MET A 110 10.02 1.16 -0.50
CA MET A 110 8.94 0.40 0.16
C MET A 110 9.00 0.39 1.69
N GLU A 111 10.21 0.50 2.27
CA GLU A 111 10.43 0.49 3.72
C GLU A 111 10.41 1.87 4.37
N VAL A 112 10.42 2.95 3.57
CA VAL A 112 10.30 4.33 4.08
C VAL A 112 8.83 4.66 4.25
N ASP A 113 8.49 5.43 5.28
CA ASP A 113 7.09 5.79 5.52
C ASP A 113 6.50 6.61 4.36
N PHE A 114 5.27 6.26 3.95
CA PHE A 114 4.62 6.82 2.76
C PHE A 114 4.45 8.35 2.83
N PRO A 115 4.01 8.94 3.96
CA PRO A 115 3.98 10.39 4.13
C PRO A 115 5.35 11.05 3.97
N LEU A 116 6.44 10.45 4.44
CA LEU A 116 7.79 11.01 4.30
C LEU A 116 8.22 11.10 2.83
N VAL A 117 7.96 10.04 2.05
CA VAL A 117 8.22 10.03 0.60
C VAL A 117 7.32 11.03 -0.11
N MET A 118 6.07 11.20 0.33
CA MET A 118 5.13 12.18 -0.24
C MET A 118 5.55 13.63 0.00
N GLU A 119 6.01 13.96 1.21
CA GLU A 119 6.52 15.31 1.52
C GLU A 119 7.81 15.61 0.75
N ALA A 120 8.73 14.64 0.65
CA ALA A 120 9.92 14.79 -0.19
C ALA A 120 9.56 15.00 -1.68
N ALA A 121 8.59 14.25 -2.20
CA ALA A 121 8.12 14.39 -3.58
C ALA A 121 7.48 15.75 -3.84
N LYS A 122 6.68 16.25 -2.88
CA LYS A 122 6.08 17.59 -2.94
C LYS A 122 7.16 18.67 -2.97
N ALA A 123 8.18 18.56 -2.11
CA ALA A 123 9.28 19.52 -2.06
C ALA A 123 10.05 19.58 -3.39
N GLU A 124 10.36 18.44 -4.00
CA GLU A 124 11.06 18.41 -5.30
C GLU A 124 10.21 18.91 -6.47
N LEU A 125 8.90 18.60 -6.48
CA LEU A 125 8.00 19.10 -7.52
C LEU A 125 7.87 20.63 -7.51
N VAL A 126 7.82 21.25 -6.32
CA VAL A 126 7.81 22.73 -6.20
C VAL A 126 9.09 23.34 -6.77
N LYS A 127 10.25 22.73 -6.51
CA LYS A 127 11.55 23.18 -7.06
C LYS A 127 11.62 23.10 -8.58
N LEU A 128 10.94 22.13 -9.20
CA LEU A 128 10.92 22.00 -10.66
C LEU A 128 10.08 23.07 -11.35
N VAL A 129 8.93 23.45 -10.75
CA VAL A 129 8.05 24.48 -11.33
C VAL A 129 8.75 25.84 -11.39
N GLY A 130 9.54 26.20 -10.38
CA GLY A 130 10.26 27.48 -10.34
C GLY A 130 11.51 27.56 -11.22
N LYS A 131 11.85 26.51 -11.99
CA LYS A 131 13.04 26.48 -12.87
C LYS A 131 12.70 26.65 -14.35
N GLY A 132 11.42 26.79 -14.68
CA GLY A 132 10.92 26.99 -16.04
C GLY A 132 10.74 28.46 -16.44
N GLU A 133 11.23 29.40 -15.62
CA GLU A 133 11.23 30.86 -15.85
C GLU A 133 12.65 31.39 -16.03
#